data_AF-A0A7S0HWJ9-F1
#
_entry.id   AF-A0A7S0HWJ9-F1
#
_cell.length_a   1.000
_cell.length_b   1.000
_cell.length_c   1.000
_cell.angle_alpha   90.00
_cell.angle_beta   90.00
_cell.angle_gamma   90.00
#
_symmetry.space_group_name_H-M   'P 1'
#
loop_
_entity.id
_entity.type
_entity.pdbx_description
1 polymer ?
#
loop_
_entity_poly.entity_id
_entity_poly.type
_entity_poly.pdbx_seq_one_letter_code
_entity_poly.pdbx_strand_id
1 'polypeptide(L)'
;SVLDPKVLLGFIKTMLTSPNPTVKKNAIEILKIMRIHLGSDIRNFLTDVKPALLTAIDEAFSSIPDLQEAPLASQTAPRRVCKASDKPKDDLTDESSFKLVGLAGIVHKSLEGLSNSNWKERQNALVAIEDALKKAKPLGHQGPYVDVNGGEFWALLKARLKDSNKNIVMLSISLLSQLTAAIGPSIEKVNKLVLPSLFPLIGDNKKVVR
;
A
#
# COMPACT_ATOMS: atom_id res chain seq x y z
N SER A 1 -2.58 14.68 -4.66
CA SER A 1 -2.34 15.17 -6.03
C SER A 1 -2.30 13.98 -6.96
N VAL A 2 -3.27 13.86 -7.87
CA VAL A 2 -3.26 12.80 -8.90
C VAL A 2 -2.26 13.23 -9.97
N LEU A 3 -1.24 12.43 -10.22
CA LEU A 3 -0.24 12.72 -11.24
C LEU A 3 -0.84 12.44 -12.63
N ASP A 4 -0.81 13.42 -13.52
CA ASP A 4 -1.30 13.24 -14.88
C ASP A 4 -0.44 12.20 -15.64
N PRO A 5 -1.06 11.17 -16.26
CA PRO A 5 -0.33 10.13 -16.99
C PRO A 5 0.57 10.67 -18.11
N LYS A 6 0.19 11.79 -18.73
CA LYS A 6 0.97 12.48 -19.77
C LYS A 6 2.27 13.09 -19.22
N VAL A 7 2.23 13.65 -18.01
CA VAL A 7 3.40 14.22 -17.34
C VAL A 7 4.38 13.12 -16.96
N LEU A 8 3.86 12.00 -16.43
CA LEU A 8 4.66 10.82 -16.13
C LEU A 8 5.32 10.26 -17.39
N LEU A 9 4.60 10.23 -18.51
CA LEU A 9 5.16 9.73 -19.77
C LEU A 9 6.27 10.64 -20.33
N GLY A 10 6.12 11.96 -20.23
CA GLY A 10 7.18 12.91 -20.58
C GLY A 10 8.45 12.72 -19.74
N PHE A 11 8.29 12.43 -18.45
CA PHE A 11 9.40 12.12 -17.57
C PHE A 11 10.09 10.79 -17.94
N ILE A 12 9.32 9.76 -18.27
CA ILE A 12 9.85 8.46 -18.70
C ILE A 12 10.61 8.58 -20.03
N LYS A 13 10.13 9.37 -20.99
CA LYS A 13 10.86 9.65 -22.24
C LYS A 13 12.25 10.24 -21.96
N THR A 14 12.35 11.12 -20.97
CA THR A 14 13.62 11.71 -20.52
C THR A 14 14.52 10.66 -19.85
N MET A 15 13.95 9.71 -19.10
CA MET A 15 14.71 8.62 -18.49
C MET A 15 15.22 7.60 -19.53
N LEU A 16 14.48 7.38 -20.61
CA LEU A 16 14.90 6.49 -21.71
C LEU A 16 16.06 7.07 -22.53
N THR A 17 16.17 8.40 -22.64
CA THR A 17 17.28 9.06 -23.32
C THR A 17 18.54 9.20 -22.46
N SER A 18 18.45 8.92 -21.15
CA SER A 18 19.59 8.97 -20.24
C SER A 18 20.69 7.97 -20.64
N PRO A 19 21.98 8.22 -20.37
CA PRO A 19 23.07 7.31 -20.73
C PRO A 19 23.17 6.08 -19.80
N ASN A 20 22.50 6.09 -18.65
CA ASN A 20 22.65 5.05 -17.63
C ASN A 20 21.77 3.82 -17.95
N PRO A 21 22.35 2.62 -18.12
CA PRO A 21 21.60 1.41 -18.46
C PRO A 21 20.60 0.98 -17.38
N THR A 22 20.89 1.22 -16.10
CA THR A 22 19.99 0.92 -14.99
C THR A 22 18.76 1.81 -15.02
N VAL A 23 18.93 3.09 -15.36
CA VAL A 23 17.82 4.05 -15.50
C VAL A 23 16.92 3.66 -16.65
N LYS A 24 17.48 3.22 -17.79
CA LYS A 24 16.70 2.68 -18.92
C LYS A 24 15.91 1.44 -18.52
N LYS A 25 16.54 0.48 -17.82
CA LYS A 25 15.88 -0.74 -17.34
C LYS A 25 14.71 -0.43 -16.41
N ASN A 26 14.89 0.50 -15.46
CA ASN A 26 13.83 0.92 -14.55
C ASN A 26 12.71 1.68 -15.27
N ALA A 27 13.04 2.52 -16.27
CA ALA A 27 12.05 3.21 -17.09
C ALA A 27 11.18 2.23 -17.90
N ILE A 28 11.77 1.16 -18.43
CA ILE A 28 11.04 0.08 -19.11
C ILE A 28 10.11 -0.66 -18.13
N GLU A 29 10.54 -0.91 -16.89
CA GLU A 29 9.69 -1.56 -15.89
C GLU A 29 8.48 -0.70 -15.49
N ILE A 30 8.66 0.62 -15.37
CA ILE A 30 7.56 1.55 -15.13
C ILE A 30 6.58 1.57 -16.32
N LEU A 31 7.09 1.51 -17.56
CA LEU A 31 6.26 1.41 -18.76
C LEU A 31 5.40 0.14 -18.78
N LYS A 32 5.93 -1.00 -18.32
CA LYS A 32 5.12 -2.22 -18.16
C LYS A 32 3.96 -1.99 -17.20
N ILE A 33 4.21 -1.39 -16.04
CA ILE A 33 3.17 -1.14 -15.02
C ILE A 33 2.10 -0.19 -15.59
N MET A 34 2.52 0.87 -16.29
CA MET A 34 1.58 1.77 -16.94
C MET A 34 0.74 1.03 -17.98
N ARG A 35 1.34 0.13 -18.80
CA ARG A 35 0.60 -0.64 -19.82
C ARG A 35 -0.52 -1.48 -19.22
N ILE A 36 -0.34 -2.01 -18.01
CA ILE A 36 -1.40 -2.79 -17.37
C ILE A 36 -2.53 -1.90 -16.82
N HIS A 37 -2.27 -0.62 -16.53
CA HIS A 37 -3.29 0.31 -16.01
C HIS A 37 -3.96 1.18 -17.08
N LEU A 38 -3.26 1.46 -18.18
CA LEU A 38 -3.72 2.35 -19.24
C LEU A 38 -3.98 1.63 -20.57
N GLY A 39 -3.62 0.35 -20.69
CA GLY A 39 -3.85 -0.46 -21.88
C GLY A 39 -2.80 -0.28 -22.99
N SER A 40 -3.15 -0.79 -24.18
CA SER A 40 -2.30 -0.80 -25.38
C SER A 40 -2.00 0.59 -25.97
N ASP A 41 -2.79 1.61 -25.59
CA ASP A 41 -2.67 3.00 -26.04
C ASP A 41 -1.31 3.64 -25.73
N ILE A 42 -0.57 3.15 -24.73
CA ILE A 42 0.76 3.68 -24.38
C ILE A 42 1.75 3.56 -25.53
N ARG A 43 1.61 2.52 -26.37
CA ARG A 43 2.47 2.32 -27.54
C ARG A 43 2.37 3.48 -28.53
N ASN A 44 1.17 4.07 -28.69
CA ASN A 44 0.94 5.20 -29.58
C ASN A 44 1.64 6.48 -29.12
N PHE A 45 1.96 6.59 -27.83
CA PHE A 45 2.66 7.75 -27.29
C PHE A 45 4.20 7.59 -27.30
N LEU A 46 4.73 6.43 -27.70
CA LEU A 46 6.16 6.10 -27.74
C LEU A 46 6.79 6.22 -29.14
N THR A 47 6.14 6.90 -30.09
CA THR A 47 6.59 7.08 -31.48
C THR A 47 7.93 7.81 -31.63
N ASP A 48 8.32 8.62 -30.63
CA ASP A 48 9.55 9.43 -30.67
C ASP A 48 10.78 8.71 -30.09
N VAL A 49 10.66 7.43 -29.75
CA VAL A 49 11.72 6.63 -29.12
C VAL A 49 12.54 5.88 -30.18
N LYS A 50 13.86 5.80 -29.99
CA LYS A 50 14.78 5.13 -30.93
C LYS A 50 14.35 3.66 -31.19
N PRO A 51 14.42 3.18 -32.44
CA PRO A 51 13.94 1.84 -32.81
C PRO A 51 14.59 0.69 -32.02
N ALA A 52 15.87 0.83 -31.63
CA ALA A 52 16.55 -0.17 -30.78
C ALA A 52 15.94 -0.30 -29.38
N LEU A 53 15.38 0.78 -28.82
CA LEU A 53 14.69 0.76 -27.53
C LEU A 53 13.24 0.26 -27.66
N LEU A 54 12.61 0.49 -28.82
CA LEU A 54 11.27 -0.03 -29.10
C LEU A 54 11.23 -1.56 -29.08
N THR A 55 12.25 -2.25 -29.61
CA THR A 55 12.34 -3.71 -29.53
C THR A 55 12.40 -4.22 -28.07
N ALA A 56 13.22 -3.58 -27.23
CA ALA A 56 13.32 -3.93 -25.81
C ALA A 56 12.03 -3.63 -25.03
N ILE A 57 11.32 -2.58 -25.41
CA ILE A 57 10.00 -2.24 -24.85
C ILE A 57 8.94 -3.23 -25.32
N ASP A 58 8.94 -3.63 -26.60
CA ASP A 58 8.01 -4.61 -27.17
C ASP A 58 8.22 -6.02 -26.59
N GLU A 59 9.47 -6.39 -26.30
CA GLU A 59 9.80 -7.63 -25.58
C GLU A 59 9.33 -7.55 -24.11
N ALA A 60 9.58 -6.42 -23.45
CA ALA A 60 9.06 -6.13 -22.11
C ALA A 60 7.52 -6.14 -22.06
N PHE A 61 6.87 -5.73 -23.13
CA PHE A 61 5.43 -5.76 -23.33
C PHE A 61 4.92 -7.18 -23.61
N SER A 62 5.60 -7.97 -24.43
CA SER A 62 5.26 -9.37 -24.71
C SER A 62 5.42 -10.28 -23.48
N SER A 63 6.31 -9.91 -22.55
CA SER A 63 6.49 -10.61 -21.27
C SER A 63 5.33 -10.40 -20.29
N ILE A 64 4.35 -9.54 -20.59
CA ILE A 64 3.14 -9.35 -19.80
C ILE A 64 2.10 -10.36 -20.30
N PRO A 65 1.61 -11.29 -19.47
CA PRO A 65 0.47 -12.12 -19.88
C PRO A 65 -0.73 -11.19 -20.13
N ASP A 66 -1.30 -11.26 -21.33
CA ASP A 66 -2.45 -10.48 -21.77
C ASP A 66 -3.64 -10.74 -20.81
N LEU A 67 -3.74 -9.91 -19.78
CA LEU A 67 -4.97 -9.77 -19.02
C LEU A 67 -5.83 -8.78 -19.82
N GLN A 68 -6.63 -9.39 -20.70
CA GLN A 68 -7.83 -8.88 -21.36
C GLN A 68 -8.27 -7.48 -20.88
N GLU A 69 -8.36 -6.58 -21.86
CA GLU A 69 -8.91 -5.22 -21.76
C GLU A 69 -10.17 -5.16 -20.87
N ALA A 70 -10.11 -4.35 -19.81
CA ALA A 70 -11.31 -3.96 -19.07
C ALA A 70 -11.84 -2.65 -19.67
N PRO A 71 -13.10 -2.59 -20.12
CA PRO A 71 -13.69 -1.39 -20.68
C PRO A 71 -13.86 -0.32 -19.59
N LEU A 72 -13.68 0.94 -19.96
CA LEU A 72 -13.97 2.10 -19.12
C LEU A 72 -15.45 2.12 -18.71
N ALA A 73 -15.75 1.69 -17.48
CA ALA A 73 -16.94 2.09 -16.76
C ALA A 73 -16.75 1.90 -15.25
N SER A 74 -16.86 3.01 -14.51
CA SER A 74 -17.14 3.07 -13.07
C SER A 74 -16.12 2.43 -12.12
N GLN A 75 -15.53 3.30 -11.27
CA GLN A 75 -15.16 3.05 -9.88
C GLN A 75 -15.21 1.56 -9.45
N THR A 76 -14.05 0.90 -9.33
CA THR A 76 -13.67 -0.12 -8.33
C THR A 76 -12.39 -0.81 -8.85
N ALA A 77 -11.32 -0.82 -8.04
CA ALA A 77 -10.02 -1.40 -8.40
C ALA A 77 -10.12 -2.93 -8.69
N PRO A 78 -9.48 -3.46 -9.76
CA PRO A 78 -9.62 -4.85 -10.14
C PRO A 78 -8.63 -5.77 -9.40
N ARG A 79 -9.14 -6.93 -8.99
CA ARG A 79 -8.38 -8.08 -8.47
C ARG A 79 -7.49 -8.65 -9.58
N ARG A 80 -6.21 -8.92 -9.30
CA ARG A 80 -5.41 -9.86 -10.10
C ARG A 80 -5.41 -11.24 -9.47
N VAL A 81 -5.98 -12.19 -10.19
CA VAL A 81 -5.77 -13.64 -10.03
C VAL A 81 -4.57 -13.99 -10.91
N CYS A 82 -3.55 -14.63 -10.33
CA CYS A 82 -2.44 -15.21 -11.09
C CYS A 82 -2.50 -16.73 -10.88
N LYS A 83 -2.83 -17.47 -11.93
CA LYS A 83 -2.58 -18.91 -12.05
C LYS A 83 -1.14 -19.07 -12.55
N ALA A 84 -0.30 -19.77 -11.78
CA ALA A 84 0.95 -20.35 -12.27
C ALA A 84 0.68 -21.81 -12.66
N SER A 85 1.22 -22.24 -13.81
CA SER A 85 1.03 -23.59 -14.35
C SER A 85 2.20 -24.51 -13.98
N ASP A 86 1.83 -25.75 -13.65
CA ASP A 86 2.63 -26.90 -13.20
C ASP A 86 3.83 -27.31 -14.06
N LYS A 87 4.86 -27.85 -13.38
CA LYS A 87 5.34 -29.24 -13.56
C LYS A 87 6.11 -29.75 -12.32
N PRO A 88 6.11 -31.08 -12.04
CA PRO A 88 6.04 -31.62 -10.68
C PRO A 88 7.31 -32.33 -10.17
N LYS A 89 7.48 -32.36 -8.85
CA LYS A 89 7.86 -33.53 -8.01
C LYS A 89 7.90 -33.15 -6.52
N ASP A 90 7.43 -34.09 -5.68
CA ASP A 90 7.49 -34.19 -4.20
C ASP A 90 8.68 -33.47 -3.55
N ASP A 91 8.61 -32.89 -2.34
CA ASP A 91 8.00 -33.37 -1.09
C ASP A 91 7.86 -32.19 -0.09
N LEU A 92 6.85 -32.24 0.78
CA LEU A 92 6.69 -31.55 2.08
C LEU A 92 7.39 -30.19 2.33
N THR A 93 6.63 -29.09 2.37
CA THR A 93 6.41 -28.27 3.59
C THR A 93 5.48 -27.08 3.34
N ASP A 94 4.63 -26.85 4.33
CA ASP A 94 3.68 -25.76 4.54
C ASP A 94 4.15 -24.38 4.05
N GLU A 95 3.57 -23.87 2.96
CA GLU A 95 3.71 -22.46 2.55
C GLU A 95 2.32 -21.93 2.22
N SER A 96 1.67 -21.47 3.28
CA SER A 96 0.51 -20.59 3.25
C SER A 96 0.60 -19.62 2.07
N SER A 97 -0.37 -19.69 1.17
CA SER A 97 -0.53 -18.75 0.06
C SER A 97 -0.54 -17.31 0.58
N PHE A 98 0.62 -16.66 0.54
CA PHE A 98 0.83 -15.28 1.00
C PHE A 98 0.16 -14.32 0.02
N LYS A 99 -1.16 -14.21 0.15
CA LYS A 99 -1.96 -13.19 -0.51
C LYS A 99 -1.44 -11.83 -0.05
N LEU A 100 -0.96 -11.01 -0.98
CA LEU A 100 -0.59 -9.63 -0.70
C LEU A 100 -1.85 -8.87 -0.25
N VAL A 101 -2.05 -8.77 1.06
CA VAL A 101 -3.18 -8.06 1.64
C VAL A 101 -2.85 -6.57 1.61
N GLY A 102 -3.55 -5.82 0.78
CA GLY A 102 -3.47 -4.36 0.76
C GLY A 102 -4.01 -3.79 2.06
N LEU A 103 -3.11 -3.28 2.91
CA LEU A 103 -3.43 -2.72 4.23
C LEU A 103 -4.48 -1.60 4.16
N ALA A 104 -4.42 -0.75 3.13
CA ALA A 104 -5.39 0.32 2.89
C ALA A 104 -6.85 -0.17 2.82
N GLY A 105 -7.09 -1.33 2.19
CA GLY A 105 -8.43 -1.89 2.06
C GLY A 105 -9.00 -2.41 3.38
N ILE A 106 -8.15 -2.90 4.28
CA ILE A 106 -8.58 -3.32 5.62
C ILE A 106 -8.81 -2.11 6.49
N VAL A 107 -7.87 -1.14 6.49
CA VAL A 107 -8.02 0.11 7.25
C VAL A 107 -9.34 0.79 6.89
N HIS A 108 -9.66 0.93 5.59
CA HIS A 108 -10.90 1.56 5.15
C HIS A 108 -12.15 0.81 5.65
N LYS A 109 -12.16 -0.52 5.63
CA LYS A 109 -13.29 -1.32 6.14
C LYS A 109 -13.45 -1.22 7.65
N SER A 110 -12.36 -1.00 8.37
CA SER A 110 -12.34 -0.91 9.83
C SER A 110 -12.68 0.48 10.36
N LEU A 111 -12.76 1.52 9.52
CA LEU A 111 -13.10 2.89 9.92
C LEU A 111 -14.44 2.98 10.64
N GLU A 112 -15.49 2.37 10.08
CA GLU A 112 -16.83 2.36 10.69
C GLU A 112 -16.81 1.70 12.07
N GLY A 113 -16.09 0.58 12.19
CA GLY A 113 -15.91 -0.15 13.45
C GLY A 113 -15.21 0.67 14.53
N LEU A 114 -14.21 1.50 14.16
CA LEU A 114 -13.50 2.38 15.11
C LEU A 114 -14.40 3.49 15.69
N SER A 115 -15.41 3.90 14.94
CA SER A 115 -16.37 4.95 15.35
C SER A 115 -17.63 4.39 16.03
N ASN A 116 -17.79 3.07 16.09
CA ASN A 116 -18.98 2.41 16.60
C ASN A 116 -19.20 2.66 18.10
N SER A 117 -20.46 2.76 18.53
CA SER A 117 -20.84 2.93 19.94
C SER A 117 -20.49 1.70 20.79
N ASN A 118 -20.55 0.50 20.21
CA ASN A 118 -20.18 -0.75 20.87
C ASN A 118 -18.66 -0.89 20.96
N TRP A 119 -18.16 -1.02 22.20
CA TRP A 119 -16.72 -1.15 22.46
C TRP A 119 -16.11 -2.43 21.86
N LYS A 120 -16.91 -3.49 21.69
CA LYS A 120 -16.43 -4.74 21.06
C LYS A 120 -16.15 -4.55 19.57
N GLU A 121 -16.99 -3.78 18.87
CA GLU A 121 -16.77 -3.44 17.46
C GLU A 121 -15.51 -2.60 17.28
N ARG A 122 -15.27 -1.65 18.18
CA ARG A 122 -14.03 -0.86 18.20
C ARG A 122 -12.79 -1.74 18.43
N GLN A 123 -12.88 -2.69 19.35
CA GLN A 123 -11.81 -3.65 19.61
C GLN A 123 -11.54 -4.53 18.38
N ASN A 124 -12.59 -5.09 17.76
CA ASN A 124 -12.46 -5.93 16.56
C ASN A 124 -11.81 -5.16 15.42
N ALA A 125 -12.20 -3.89 15.21
CA ALA A 125 -11.59 -3.02 14.21
C ALA A 125 -10.09 -2.81 14.46
N LEU A 126 -9.68 -2.52 15.71
CA LEU A 126 -8.27 -2.36 16.06
C LEU A 126 -7.46 -3.65 15.83
N VAL A 127 -8.00 -4.79 16.25
CA VAL A 127 -7.35 -6.10 16.08
C VAL A 127 -7.21 -6.47 14.60
N ALA A 128 -8.24 -6.19 13.78
CA ALA A 128 -8.19 -6.44 12.34
C ALA A 128 -7.08 -5.62 11.65
N ILE A 129 -6.90 -4.36 12.05
CA ILE A 129 -5.84 -3.51 11.52
C ILE A 129 -4.47 -3.99 12.00
N GLU A 130 -4.34 -4.38 13.26
CA GLU A 130 -3.10 -4.91 13.82
C GLU A 130 -2.66 -6.20 13.10
N ASP A 131 -3.59 -7.13 12.88
CA ASP A 131 -3.35 -8.38 12.16
C ASP A 131 -2.99 -8.13 10.69
N ALA A 132 -3.66 -7.17 10.05
CA ALA A 132 -3.31 -6.74 8.70
C ALA A 132 -1.91 -6.16 8.62
N LEU A 133 -1.51 -5.36 9.62
CA LEU A 133 -0.19 -4.77 9.70
C LEU A 133 0.91 -5.83 9.88
N LYS A 134 0.68 -6.85 10.71
CA LYS A 134 1.60 -7.98 10.90
C LYS A 134 1.75 -8.83 9.63
N LYS A 135 0.68 -9.01 8.87
CA LYS A 135 0.67 -9.79 7.61
C LYS A 135 1.28 -9.02 6.44
N ALA A 136 1.32 -7.69 6.50
CA ALA A 136 1.92 -6.86 5.47
C ALA A 136 3.46 -6.93 5.55
N LYS A 137 4.11 -7.53 4.54
CA LYS A 137 5.59 -7.54 4.44
C LYS A 137 6.12 -6.17 3.95
N PRO A 138 7.21 -5.63 4.53
CA PRO A 138 7.90 -4.47 4.00
C PRO A 138 8.69 -4.86 2.73
N LEU A 139 8.19 -4.49 1.56
CA LEU A 139 8.93 -4.63 0.30
C LEU A 139 9.91 -3.45 0.18
N GLY A 140 11.18 -3.70 0.51
CA GLY A 140 12.34 -2.94 0.03
C GLY A 140 12.15 -1.42 -0.07
N HIS A 141 12.35 -0.75 1.07
CA HIS A 141 12.28 0.71 1.29
C HIS A 141 10.86 1.26 1.52
N GLN A 142 10.66 1.77 2.74
CA GLN A 142 9.47 2.48 3.23
C GLN A 142 8.24 1.59 3.50
N GLY A 143 8.36 0.64 4.43
CA GLY A 143 7.26 0.25 5.32
C GLY A 143 6.00 -0.41 4.73
N PRO A 144 5.17 -1.08 5.57
CA PRO A 144 3.80 -1.45 5.21
C PRO A 144 2.99 -0.23 4.72
N TYR A 145 2.18 -0.48 3.67
CA TYR A 145 1.28 0.43 2.95
C TYR A 145 0.21 1.12 3.83
N VAL A 146 0.60 1.88 4.84
CA VAL A 146 -0.26 2.87 5.49
C VAL A 146 0.04 4.19 4.83
N ASP A 147 -0.87 4.64 3.98
CA ASP A 147 -0.81 5.99 3.47
C ASP A 147 -0.87 6.95 4.68
N VAL A 148 0.21 7.70 4.87
CA VAL A 148 0.32 8.73 5.91
C VAL A 148 -0.78 9.79 5.71
N ASN A 149 -1.34 9.92 4.50
CA ASN A 149 -2.45 10.83 4.19
C ASN A 149 -3.83 10.30 4.61
N GLY A 150 -3.93 9.13 5.27
CA GLY A 150 -5.17 8.61 5.86
C GLY A 150 -5.64 9.41 7.08
N GLY A 151 -5.87 10.72 6.94
CA GLY A 151 -6.14 11.64 8.04
C GLY A 151 -7.34 11.23 8.91
N GLU A 152 -8.37 10.64 8.32
CA GLU A 152 -9.54 10.11 9.04
C GLU A 152 -9.17 8.96 9.98
N PHE A 153 -8.35 8.02 9.50
CA PHE A 153 -7.86 6.91 10.32
C PHE A 153 -7.08 7.43 11.54
N TRP A 154 -6.17 8.38 11.33
CA TRP A 154 -5.38 8.96 12.41
C TRP A 154 -6.23 9.75 13.41
N ALA A 155 -7.27 10.44 12.94
CA ALA A 155 -8.22 11.12 13.81
C ALA A 155 -9.03 10.14 14.67
N LEU A 156 -9.50 9.02 14.08
CA LEU A 156 -10.22 7.98 14.81
C LEU A 156 -9.32 7.23 15.79
N LEU A 157 -8.09 6.89 15.40
CA LEU A 157 -7.10 6.26 16.28
C LEU A 157 -6.76 7.17 17.46
N LYS A 158 -6.57 8.48 17.21
CA LYS A 158 -6.42 9.49 18.26
C LYS A 158 -7.60 9.51 19.23
N ALA A 159 -8.83 9.39 18.72
CA ALA A 159 -10.01 9.33 19.58
C ALA A 159 -10.01 8.07 20.46
N ARG A 160 -9.48 6.94 19.97
CA ARG A 160 -9.36 5.70 20.75
C ARG A 160 -8.30 5.75 21.86
N LEU A 161 -7.29 6.63 21.75
CA LEU A 161 -6.37 6.91 22.87
C LEU A 161 -7.08 7.53 24.08
N LYS A 162 -8.28 8.09 23.90
CA LYS A 162 -9.12 8.66 24.97
C LYS A 162 -10.39 7.84 25.23
N ASP A 163 -10.41 6.57 24.84
CA ASP A 163 -11.56 5.70 25.04
C ASP A 163 -11.83 5.47 26.54
N SER A 164 -13.11 5.36 26.91
CA SER A 164 -13.53 5.01 28.26
C SER A 164 -13.04 3.62 28.67
N ASN A 165 -12.89 2.70 27.70
CA ASN A 165 -12.36 1.36 27.95
C ASN A 165 -10.82 1.35 27.86
N LYS A 166 -10.17 1.12 28.98
CA LYS A 166 -8.70 1.09 29.07
C LYS A 166 -8.05 -0.02 28.23
N ASN A 167 -8.75 -1.13 27.97
CA ASN A 167 -8.23 -2.17 27.07
C ASN A 167 -8.13 -1.66 25.62
N ILE A 168 -9.08 -0.82 25.19
CA ILE A 168 -9.05 -0.19 23.86
C ILE A 168 -7.91 0.83 23.78
N VAL A 169 -7.69 1.60 24.85
CA VAL A 169 -6.55 2.54 24.94
C VAL A 169 -5.24 1.78 24.78
N MET A 170 -5.05 0.66 25.49
CA MET A 170 -3.86 -0.19 25.38
C MET A 170 -3.65 -0.74 23.97
N LEU A 171 -4.70 -1.27 23.35
CA LEU A 171 -4.64 -1.75 21.96
C LEU A 171 -4.27 -0.63 20.98
N SER A 172 -4.79 0.57 21.22
CA SER A 172 -4.51 1.73 20.37
C SER A 172 -3.05 2.20 20.50
N ILE A 173 -2.48 2.19 21.71
CA ILE A 173 -1.06 2.48 21.95
C ILE A 173 -0.17 1.42 21.26
N SER A 174 -0.51 0.13 21.42
CA SER A 174 0.21 -0.98 20.78
C SER A 174 0.21 -0.84 19.26
N LEU A 175 -0.96 -0.60 18.67
CA LEU A 175 -1.10 -0.40 17.23
C LEU A 175 -0.31 0.82 16.74
N LEU A 176 -0.35 1.94 17.48
CA LEU A 176 0.42 3.14 17.15
C LEU A 176 1.93 2.87 17.14
N SER A 177 2.44 2.10 18.11
CA SER A 177 3.85 1.68 18.17
C SER A 177 4.24 0.87 16.92
N GLN A 178 3.43 -0.13 16.57
CA GLN A 178 3.65 -0.96 15.38
C GLN A 178 3.58 -0.14 14.09
N LEU A 179 2.64 0.81 13.99
CA LEU A 179 2.51 1.72 12.84
C LEU A 179 3.72 2.64 12.70
N THR A 180 4.24 3.15 13.82
CA THR A 180 5.42 4.02 13.81
C THR A 180 6.65 3.26 13.33
N ALA A 181 6.84 2.02 13.79
CA ALA A 181 7.90 1.13 13.33
C ALA A 181 7.73 0.74 11.85
N ALA A 182 6.49 0.54 11.42
CA ALA A 182 6.14 0.22 10.04
C ALA A 182 6.40 1.39 9.07
N ILE A 183 5.91 2.59 9.37
CA ILE A 183 5.94 3.75 8.46
C ILE A 183 7.35 4.38 8.40
N GLY A 184 8.10 4.36 9.51
CA GLY A 184 9.40 5.00 9.59
C GLY A 184 9.32 6.54 9.60
N PRO A 185 10.35 7.26 9.09
CA PRO A 185 10.49 8.72 9.24
C PRO A 185 9.31 9.56 8.70
N SER A 186 8.54 9.01 7.76
CA SER A 186 7.37 9.68 7.20
C SER A 186 6.25 9.94 8.23
N ILE A 187 6.29 9.31 9.41
CA ILE A 187 5.33 9.50 10.50
C ILE A 187 5.34 10.93 11.08
N GLU A 188 6.41 11.70 10.86
CA GLU A 188 6.55 13.08 11.34
C GLU A 188 5.36 13.98 10.94
N LYS A 189 4.75 13.71 9.78
CA LYS A 189 3.57 14.44 9.27
C LYS A 189 2.35 14.29 10.17
N VAL A 190 2.22 13.15 10.85
CA VAL A 190 1.08 12.84 11.74
C VAL A 190 1.41 13.13 13.20
N ASN A 191 2.69 13.33 13.51
CA ASN A 191 3.17 13.42 14.88
C ASN A 191 2.48 14.55 15.65
N LYS A 192 2.31 15.72 15.02
CA LYS A 192 1.58 16.88 15.59
C LYS A 192 0.14 16.56 15.98
N LEU A 193 -0.50 15.59 15.31
CA LEU A 193 -1.87 15.19 15.59
C LEU A 193 -1.94 14.24 16.78
N VAL A 194 -1.04 13.26 16.86
CA VAL A 194 -1.13 12.09 17.75
C VAL A 194 -0.31 12.24 19.04
N LEU A 195 0.89 12.83 19.00
CA LEU A 195 1.76 12.99 20.19
C LEU A 195 1.05 13.68 21.36
N PRO A 196 0.32 14.80 21.16
CA PRO A 196 -0.32 15.50 22.27
C PRO A 196 -1.32 14.63 23.05
N SER A 197 -1.92 13.63 22.40
CA SER A 197 -2.85 12.68 23.03
C SER A 197 -2.17 11.62 23.90
N LEU A 198 -0.86 11.42 23.78
CA LEU A 198 -0.12 10.42 24.56
C LEU A 198 0.31 10.96 25.93
N PHE A 199 0.61 12.26 26.07
CA PHE A 199 1.09 12.81 27.34
C PHE A 199 0.18 12.53 28.55
N PRO A 200 -1.17 12.64 28.45
CA PRO A 200 -2.03 12.32 29.58
C PRO A 200 -2.00 10.84 29.99
N LEU A 201 -1.60 9.93 29.09
CA LEU A 201 -1.57 8.48 29.35
C LEU A 201 -0.37 8.09 30.22
N ILE A 202 0.73 8.82 30.13
CA ILE A 202 1.91 8.65 30.99
C ILE A 202 1.55 8.91 32.47
N GLY A 203 0.58 9.79 32.72
CA GLY A 203 0.04 10.09 34.04
C GLY A 203 -1.16 9.24 34.46
N ASP A 204 -1.56 8.21 33.70
CA ASP A 204 -2.76 7.42 34.01
C ASP A 204 -2.61 6.69 35.35
N ASN A 205 -3.69 6.56 36.12
CA ASN A 205 -3.66 5.88 37.42
C ASN A 205 -3.27 4.39 37.32
N LYS A 206 -3.59 3.73 36.19
CA LYS A 206 -3.28 2.32 35.99
C LYS A 206 -1.85 2.15 35.48
N LYS A 207 -1.03 1.41 36.25
CA LYS A 207 0.35 1.03 35.88
C LYS A 207 0.49 0.41 34.49
N VAL A 208 -0.53 -0.33 34.04
CA VAL A 208 -0.50 -0.98 32.73
C VAL A 208 -0.66 0.01 31.58
N VAL A 209 -1.33 1.16 31.82
CA VAL A 209 -1.56 2.21 30.81
C VAL A 209 -0.39 3.18 30.70
N ARG A 210 0.32 3.38 31.81
CA ARG A 210 1.57 4.13 31.84
C ARG A 210 2.69 3.36 31.19
#